data_AF-A0A520TTG6-F1
#
_entry.id   AF-A0A520TTG6-F1
#
_cell.length_a   1.000
_cell.length_b   1.000
_cell.length_c   1.000
_cell.angle_alpha   90.00
_cell.angle_beta   90.00
_cell.angle_gamma   90.00
#
_symmetry.space_group_name_H-M   'P 1'
#
loop_
_entity.id
_entity.type
_entity.pdbx_description
1 polymer ?
#
loop_
_entity_poly.entity_id
_entity_poly.type
_entity_poly.pdbx_seq_one_letter_code
_entity_poly.pdbx_strand_id
1 'polypeptide(L)'
;MEVNLTPVSISYEFDPLDMIKANGWEGWEDLSYEDNNKRDLRELGMGILGYKGKVHLHICKRINNVESLEELVNQIDEAIIKNYRLWPSNYISAYELGIIKENNHIELAKSFLSRYQTANKEVQQNILKIYAAPLINSLNKTDS
;
A
#
# COMPACT_ATOMS: atom_id res chain seq x y z
N MET A 1 23.54 -18.86 -4.66
CA MET A 1 23.52 -17.64 -5.49
C MET A 1 24.09 -16.49 -4.67
N GLU A 2 25.11 -15.81 -5.18
CA GLU A 2 25.62 -14.60 -4.52
C GLU A 2 24.64 -13.44 -4.78
N VAL A 3 24.19 -12.80 -3.71
CA VAL A 3 23.23 -11.69 -3.73
C VAL A 3 23.76 -10.61 -2.82
N ASN A 4 23.50 -9.36 -3.18
CA ASN A 4 23.83 -8.20 -2.38
C ASN A 4 22.67 -7.20 -2.46
N LEU A 5 21.59 -7.50 -1.74
CA LEU A 5 20.36 -6.72 -1.77
C LEU A 5 20.06 -6.17 -0.37
N THR A 6 19.67 -4.91 -0.28
CA THR A 6 19.15 -4.33 0.97
C THR A 6 17.71 -3.89 0.72
N PRO A 7 16.71 -4.64 1.22
CA PRO A 7 15.32 -4.23 1.10
C PRO A 7 15.06 -2.94 1.86
N VAL A 8 14.10 -2.16 1.38
CA VAL A 8 13.62 -0.95 2.05
C VAL A 8 12.11 -1.02 2.11
N SER A 9 11.55 -0.85 3.31
CA SER A 9 10.10 -0.75 3.52
C SER A 9 9.74 0.72 3.70
N ILE A 10 8.77 1.20 2.93
CA ILE A 10 8.26 2.57 3.03
C ILE A 10 6.75 2.48 3.25
N SER A 11 6.28 3.06 4.35
CA SER A 11 4.88 3.05 4.75
C SER A 11 4.37 4.47 4.83
N TYR A 12 3.36 4.78 4.02
CA TYR A 12 2.66 6.05 4.04
C TYR A 12 1.37 5.90 4.84
N GLU A 13 1.05 6.91 5.66
CA GLU A 13 -0.25 6.98 6.31
C GLU A 13 -1.36 7.11 5.27
N PHE A 14 -1.06 7.84 4.18
CA PHE A 14 -1.94 8.01 3.03
C PHE A 14 -1.17 7.88 1.71
N ASP A 15 -1.75 7.15 0.77
CA ASP A 15 -1.23 7.07 -0.60
C ASP A 15 -1.82 8.22 -1.44
N PRO A 16 -0.99 9.13 -1.98
CA PRO A 16 -1.47 10.23 -2.83
C PRO A 16 -2.22 9.80 -4.09
N LEU A 17 -2.03 8.55 -4.52
CA LEU A 17 -2.68 7.96 -5.69
C LEU A 17 -3.81 7.01 -5.33
N ASP A 18 -4.25 6.96 -4.06
CA ASP A 18 -5.28 6.04 -3.58
C ASP A 18 -6.54 6.05 -4.44
N MET A 19 -7.07 7.24 -4.76
CA MET A 19 -8.24 7.42 -5.61
C MET A 19 -8.01 6.95 -7.05
N ILE A 20 -6.84 7.22 -7.63
CA ILE A 20 -6.52 6.78 -9.00
C ILE A 20 -6.47 5.25 -9.04
N LYS A 21 -5.76 4.65 -8.08
CA LYS A 21 -5.66 3.19 -7.94
C LYS A 21 -7.01 2.52 -7.70
N ALA A 22 -7.88 3.14 -6.89
CA ALA A 22 -9.19 2.60 -6.57
C ALA A 22 -10.20 2.71 -7.71
N ASN A 23 -10.09 3.74 -8.56
CA ASN A 23 -10.85 3.83 -9.82
C ASN A 23 -10.35 2.84 -10.87
N GLY A 24 -9.09 2.39 -10.76
CA GLY A 24 -8.48 1.49 -11.72
C GLY A 24 -8.03 2.21 -12.99
N TRP A 25 -7.69 1.40 -13.99
CA TRP A 25 -6.98 1.82 -15.20
C TRP A 25 -7.70 1.44 -16.49
N GLU A 26 -9.02 1.25 -16.40
CA GLU A 26 -9.84 0.95 -17.56
C GLU A 26 -9.73 2.07 -18.61
N GLY A 27 -9.61 1.70 -19.89
CA GLY A 27 -9.44 2.62 -21.01
C GLY A 27 -8.03 3.21 -21.16
N TRP A 28 -7.07 2.83 -20.30
CA TRP A 28 -5.68 3.29 -20.42
C TRP A 28 -4.95 2.65 -21.60
N GLU A 29 -5.34 1.44 -21.98
CA GLU A 29 -4.80 0.71 -23.14
C GLU A 29 -5.19 1.37 -24.47
N ASP A 30 -6.31 2.11 -24.49
CA ASP A 30 -6.82 2.82 -25.66
C ASP A 30 -6.16 4.20 -25.87
N LEU A 31 -5.35 4.66 -24.91
CA LEU A 31 -4.67 5.94 -25.00
C LEU A 31 -3.54 5.90 -26.03
N SER A 32 -3.34 7.03 -26.71
CA SER A 32 -2.13 7.23 -27.51
C SER A 32 -0.88 7.14 -26.64
N TYR A 33 0.26 6.76 -27.22
CA TYR A 33 1.54 6.73 -26.51
C TYR A 33 1.86 8.06 -25.81
N GLU A 34 1.58 9.19 -26.48
CA GLU A 34 1.84 10.52 -25.94
C GLU A 34 0.96 10.85 -24.73
N ASP A 35 -0.32 10.48 -24.77
CA ASP A 35 -1.25 10.74 -23.67
C ASP A 35 -0.99 9.83 -22.48
N ASN A 36 -0.66 8.56 -22.77
CA ASN A 36 -0.23 7.59 -21.77
C ASN A 36 1.01 8.10 -21.01
N ASN A 37 2.01 8.60 -21.75
CA ASN A 37 3.24 9.14 -21.17
C ASN A 37 3.01 10.44 -20.36
N LYS A 38 2.12 11.33 -20.83
CA LYS A 38 1.73 12.54 -20.07
C LYS A 38 1.01 12.18 -18.77
N ARG A 39 0.13 11.17 -18.80
CA ARG A 39 -0.56 10.66 -17.61
C ARG A 39 0.45 10.10 -16.61
N ASP A 40 1.36 9.23 -17.05
CA ASP A 40 2.38 8.63 -16.20
C ASP A 40 3.25 9.67 -15.49
N LEU A 41 3.69 10.71 -16.23
CA LEU A 41 4.45 11.82 -15.64
C LEU A 41 3.64 12.59 -14.59
N ARG A 42 2.34 12.80 -14.84
CA ARG A 42 1.44 13.46 -13.88
C ARG A 42 1.28 12.63 -12.61
N GLU A 43 1.05 11.33 -12.75
CA GLU A 43 0.86 10.43 -11.61
C GLU A 43 2.14 10.25 -10.80
N LEU A 44 3.28 10.14 -11.48
CA LEU A 44 4.58 10.17 -10.82
C LEU A 44 4.74 11.45 -9.99
N GLY A 45 4.45 12.61 -10.57
CA GLY A 45 4.49 13.89 -9.87
C GLY A 45 3.55 13.93 -8.67
N MET A 46 2.31 13.46 -8.82
CA MET A 46 1.34 13.36 -7.74
C MET A 46 1.79 12.42 -6.63
N GLY A 47 2.36 11.26 -6.98
CA GLY A 47 2.91 10.30 -6.04
C GLY A 47 4.06 10.87 -5.23
N ILE A 48 4.95 11.67 -5.85
CA ILE A 48 6.10 12.30 -5.18
C ILE A 48 5.67 13.47 -4.31
N LEU A 49 4.85 14.39 -4.84
CA LEU A 49 4.54 15.68 -4.21
C LEU A 49 3.28 15.67 -3.34
N GLY A 50 2.39 14.69 -3.55
CA GLY A 50 1.12 14.63 -2.84
C GLY A 50 1.27 14.32 -1.34
N TYR A 51 0.24 14.67 -0.58
CA TYR A 51 0.21 14.55 0.87
C TYR A 51 0.15 13.09 1.32
N LYS A 52 1.16 12.66 2.09
CA LYS A 52 1.33 11.27 2.56
C LYS A 52 0.92 11.06 4.02
N GLY A 53 0.58 12.12 4.74
CA GLY A 53 0.52 12.10 6.20
C GLY A 53 1.88 11.77 6.78
N LYS A 54 1.92 10.90 7.79
CA LYS A 54 3.17 10.37 8.33
C LYS A 54 3.82 9.39 7.35
N VAL A 55 5.15 9.48 7.27
CA VAL A 55 5.97 8.59 6.45
C VAL A 55 6.94 7.85 7.36
N HIS A 56 6.97 6.52 7.25
CA HIS A 56 7.99 5.69 7.89
C HIS A 56 8.83 5.01 6.81
N LEU A 57 10.14 5.19 6.89
CA LEU A 57 11.11 4.50 6.04
C LEU A 57 11.97 3.61 6.93
N HIS A 58 12.05 2.33 6.57
CA HIS A 58 12.85 1.34 7.27
C HIS A 58 13.83 0.69 6.31
N ILE A 59 15.12 0.81 6.60
CA ILE A 59 16.18 0.12 5.88
C ILE A 59 16.35 -1.26 6.52
N CYS A 60 16.03 -2.32 5.79
CA CYS A 60 16.08 -3.68 6.30
C CYS A 60 17.52 -4.20 6.39
N LYS A 61 17.68 -5.36 7.02
CA LYS A 61 18.96 -6.09 6.99
C LYS A 61 19.30 -6.50 5.56
N ARG A 62 20.58 -6.43 5.22
CA ARG A 62 21.12 -6.89 3.95
C ARG A 62 20.92 -8.40 3.80
N ILE A 63 20.42 -8.82 2.66
CA ILE A 63 20.33 -10.22 2.23
C ILE A 63 21.57 -10.52 1.40
N ASN A 64 22.33 -11.51 1.83
CA ASN A 64 23.47 -12.05 1.09
C ASN A 64 23.34 -13.55 0.98
N ASN A 65 23.91 -14.12 -0.08
CA ASN A 65 24.11 -15.56 -0.25
C ASN A 65 22.86 -16.40 0.05
N VAL A 66 22.01 -16.56 -0.96
CA VAL A 66 20.79 -17.39 -0.90
C VAL A 66 20.98 -18.68 -1.67
N GLU A 67 20.30 -19.74 -1.27
CA GLU A 67 20.36 -21.05 -1.91
C GLU A 67 19.51 -21.09 -3.19
N SER A 68 18.43 -20.31 -3.25
CA SER A 68 17.52 -20.25 -4.39
C SER A 68 16.88 -18.87 -4.59
N LEU A 69 16.23 -18.68 -5.75
CA LEU A 69 15.42 -17.49 -6.00
C LEU A 69 14.18 -17.43 -5.08
N GLU A 70 13.58 -18.58 -4.78
CA GLU A 70 12.43 -18.68 -3.89
C GLU A 70 12.79 -18.22 -2.47
N GLU A 71 13.97 -18.61 -1.97
CA GLU A 71 14.47 -18.15 -0.69
C GLU A 71 14.68 -16.63 -0.69
N LEU A 72 15.25 -16.07 -1.76
CA LEU A 72 15.42 -14.62 -1.89
C LEU A 72 14.09 -13.88 -1.81
N VAL A 73 13.07 -14.34 -2.56
CA VAL A 73 11.73 -13.74 -2.55
C VAL A 73 11.13 -13.80 -1.15
N ASN A 74 11.20 -14.96 -0.49
CA ASN A 74 10.69 -15.12 0.88
C ASN A 74 11.39 -14.18 1.88
N GLN A 75 12.72 -14.06 1.81
CA GLN A 75 13.47 -13.14 2.68
C GLN A 75 13.13 -11.67 2.41
N ILE A 76 12.88 -11.27 1.16
CA ILE A 76 12.43 -9.91 0.81
C ILE A 76 11.04 -9.66 1.38
N ASP A 77 10.09 -10.57 1.17
CA ASP A 77 8.72 -10.44 1.65
C ASP A 77 8.68 -10.34 3.18
N GLU A 78 9.40 -11.21 3.89
CA GLU A 78 9.51 -11.15 5.34
C GLU A 78 10.11 -9.82 5.81
N ALA A 79 11.20 -9.37 5.18
CA ALA A 79 11.84 -8.11 5.52
C ALA A 79 10.90 -6.90 5.31
N ILE A 80 10.11 -6.89 4.24
CA ILE A 80 9.20 -5.78 3.94
C ILE A 80 7.99 -5.83 4.88
N ILE A 81 7.30 -6.97 4.99
CA ILE A 81 6.05 -7.11 5.75
C ILE A 81 6.29 -6.85 7.23
N LYS A 82 7.33 -7.45 7.82
CA LYS A 82 7.66 -7.29 9.25
C LYS A 82 7.98 -5.85 9.63
N ASN A 83 8.59 -5.10 8.71
CA ASN A 83 9.03 -3.73 8.96
C ASN A 83 8.09 -2.67 8.36
N TYR A 84 6.98 -3.08 7.75
CA TYR A 84 5.95 -2.17 7.30
C TYR A 84 5.23 -1.58 8.50
N ARG A 85 5.22 -0.25 8.63
CA ARG A 85 4.50 0.43 9.70
C ARG A 85 3.03 0.50 9.35
N LEU A 86 2.22 -0.18 10.17
CA LEU A 86 0.78 -0.02 10.12
C LEU A 86 0.36 1.31 10.75
N TRP A 87 -0.52 2.01 10.06
CA TRP A 87 -1.14 3.26 10.43
C TRP A 87 -2.62 3.03 10.76
N PRO A 88 -3.28 3.98 11.47
CA PRO A 88 -4.70 3.87 11.77
C PRO A 88 -5.59 3.59 10.55
N SER A 89 -5.26 4.17 9.39
CA SER A 89 -5.97 3.96 8.12
C SER A 89 -6.04 2.47 7.72
N ASN A 90 -5.01 1.68 8.04
CA ASN A 90 -5.00 0.25 7.75
C ASN A 90 -6.02 -0.51 8.61
N TYR A 91 -6.03 -0.25 9.91
CA TYR A 91 -6.97 -0.88 10.85
C TYR A 91 -8.41 -0.44 10.62
N ILE A 92 -8.63 0.85 10.38
CA ILE A 92 -9.96 1.39 10.03
C ILE A 92 -10.48 0.66 8.80
N SER A 93 -9.68 0.57 7.73
CA SER A 93 -10.12 -0.07 6.49
C SER A 93 -10.40 -1.56 6.65
N ALA A 94 -9.57 -2.27 7.40
CA ALA A 94 -9.80 -3.69 7.69
C ALA A 94 -11.07 -3.91 8.52
N TYR A 95 -11.36 -3.01 9.47
CA TYR A 95 -12.60 -3.06 10.26
C TYR A 95 -13.84 -2.82 9.39
N GLU A 96 -13.82 -1.79 8.53
CA GLU A 96 -14.92 -1.51 7.60
C GLU A 96 -15.18 -2.66 6.62
N LEU A 97 -14.14 -3.43 6.27
CA LEU A 97 -14.25 -4.66 5.47
C LEU A 97 -14.63 -5.91 6.27
N GLY A 98 -14.78 -5.82 7.60
CA GLY A 98 -15.11 -6.95 8.47
C GLY A 98 -13.98 -7.96 8.67
N ILE A 99 -12.74 -7.60 8.37
CA ILE A 99 -11.55 -8.45 8.50
C ILE A 99 -11.13 -8.57 9.98
N ILE A 100 -11.28 -7.47 10.73
CA ILE A 100 -11.04 -7.43 12.17
C ILE A 100 -12.32 -7.00 12.90
N LYS A 101 -12.49 -7.47 14.13
CA LYS A 101 -13.71 -7.20 14.92
C LYS A 101 -13.67 -5.88 15.68
N GLU A 102 -12.48 -5.35 15.92
CA GLU A 102 -12.27 -4.17 16.77
C GLU A 102 -11.39 -3.15 16.06
N ASN A 103 -11.74 -1.88 16.20
CA ASN A 103 -10.96 -0.76 15.72
C ASN A 103 -10.69 0.22 16.87
N ASN A 104 -9.43 0.28 17.32
CA ASN A 104 -9.01 1.19 18.40
C ASN A 104 -8.79 2.64 17.93
N HIS A 105 -9.12 2.95 16.67
CA HIS A 105 -8.91 4.26 16.05
C HIS A 105 -10.22 4.93 15.62
N ILE A 106 -11.30 4.73 16.37
CA ILE A 106 -12.66 5.23 16.07
C ILE A 106 -12.65 6.76 15.83
N GLU A 107 -11.91 7.51 16.63
CA GLU A 107 -11.82 8.97 16.52
C GLU A 107 -11.24 9.44 15.17
N LEU A 108 -10.32 8.64 14.60
CA LEU A 108 -9.68 8.95 13.31
C LEU A 108 -10.51 8.45 12.12
N ALA A 109 -11.36 7.44 12.32
CA ALA A 109 -12.15 6.80 11.27
C ALA A 109 -12.98 7.80 10.47
N LYS A 110 -13.69 8.72 11.16
CA LYS A 110 -14.51 9.74 10.50
C LYS A 110 -13.70 10.62 9.55
N SER A 111 -12.54 11.10 10.00
CA SER A 111 -11.69 11.97 9.17
C SER A 111 -11.13 11.24 7.96
N PHE A 112 -10.72 9.98 8.12
CA PHE A 112 -10.21 9.15 7.05
C PHE A 112 -11.28 8.85 6.00
N LEU A 113 -12.43 8.31 6.42
CA LEU A 113 -13.51 7.91 5.52
C LEU A 113 -14.13 9.11 4.77
N SER A 114 -14.18 10.28 5.41
CA SER A 114 -14.71 11.50 4.78
C SER A 114 -13.94 11.94 3.53
N ARG A 115 -12.67 11.52 3.37
CA ARG A 115 -11.87 11.79 2.17
C ARG A 115 -12.45 11.20 0.90
N TYR A 116 -13.25 10.14 1.03
CA TYR A 116 -13.75 9.35 -0.10
C TYR A 116 -15.28 9.39 -0.21
N GLN A 117 -15.95 10.23 0.59
CA GLN A 117 -17.41 10.29 0.67
C GLN A 117 -18.10 10.63 -0.66
N THR A 118 -17.40 11.33 -1.56
CA THR A 118 -17.91 11.71 -2.89
C THR A 118 -17.66 10.65 -3.95
N ALA A 119 -16.84 9.63 -3.66
CA ALA A 119 -16.59 8.53 -4.57
C ALA A 119 -17.78 7.57 -4.62
N ASN A 120 -17.94 6.83 -5.71
CA ASN A 120 -18.96 5.78 -5.79
C ASN A 120 -18.63 4.61 -4.83
N LYS A 121 -19.61 3.73 -4.57
CA LYS A 121 -19.45 2.63 -3.60
C LYS A 121 -18.33 1.65 -3.96
N GLU A 122 -18.14 1.38 -5.25
CA GLU A 122 -17.10 0.47 -5.72
C GLU A 122 -15.71 1.02 -5.45
N VAL A 123 -15.48 2.29 -5.78
CA VAL A 123 -14.22 3.00 -5.50
C VAL A 123 -13.97 3.08 -4.01
N GLN A 124 -14.99 3.38 -3.19
CA GLN A 124 -14.87 3.36 -1.73
C GLN A 124 -14.43 1.98 -1.22
N GLN A 125 -15.03 0.89 -1.72
CA GLN A 125 -14.61 -0.46 -1.36
C GLN A 125 -13.17 -0.76 -1.80
N ASN A 126 -12.75 -0.31 -2.99
CA ASN A 126 -11.39 -0.51 -3.47
C ASN A 126 -10.36 0.28 -2.65
N ILE A 127 -10.68 1.50 -2.22
CA ILE A 127 -9.87 2.26 -1.25
C ILE A 127 -9.66 1.43 0.02
N LEU A 128 -10.74 0.91 0.61
CA LEU A 128 -10.64 0.11 1.84
C LEU A 128 -9.75 -1.12 1.63
N LYS A 129 -9.85 -1.80 0.48
CA LYS A 129 -8.99 -2.96 0.15
C LYS A 129 -7.52 -2.55 0.09
N ILE A 130 -7.20 -1.44 -0.58
CA ILE A 130 -5.83 -0.91 -0.69
C ILE A 130 -5.25 -0.66 0.70
N TYR A 131 -5.99 0.02 1.57
CA TYR A 131 -5.50 0.34 2.91
C TYR A 131 -5.52 -0.85 3.87
N ALA A 132 -6.41 -1.83 3.71
CA ALA A 132 -6.42 -3.03 4.56
C ALA A 132 -5.30 -4.02 4.23
N ALA A 133 -4.81 -4.03 2.99
CA ALA A 133 -3.85 -5.02 2.50
C ALA A 133 -2.58 -5.17 3.36
N PRO A 134 -1.91 -4.10 3.84
CA PRO A 134 -0.73 -4.26 4.70
C PRO A 134 -1.03 -5.00 6.01
N LEU A 135 -2.20 -4.79 6.62
CA LEU A 135 -2.60 -5.51 7.83
C LEU A 135 -2.89 -6.98 7.50
N ILE A 136 -3.61 -7.26 6.42
CA ILE A 136 -3.89 -8.63 5.96
C ILE A 136 -2.58 -9.40 5.74
N ASN A 137 -1.61 -8.77 5.07
CA ASN A 137 -0.30 -9.38 4.82
C ASN A 137 0.45 -9.68 6.12
N SER A 138 0.37 -8.76 7.11
CA SER A 138 0.97 -8.98 8.43
C SER A 138 0.30 -10.13 9.20
N LEU A 139 -1.02 -10.28 9.10
CA LEU A 139 -1.76 -11.37 9.75
C LEU A 139 -1.40 -12.72 9.11
N ASN A 140 -1.44 -12.81 7.78
CA ASN A 140 -1.14 -14.04 7.04
C ASN A 140 0.30 -14.54 7.29
N LYS A 141 1.26 -13.63 7.51
CA LYS A 141 2.64 -14.00 7.86
C LYS A 141 2.85 -14.37 9.33
N THR A 142 1.89 -14.06 10.21
CA THR A 142 1.96 -14.48 11.61
C THR A 142 1.42 -15.91 11.79
N ASP A 143 0.56 -16.36 10.86
CA ASP A 143 -0.06 -17.69 10.84
C ASP A 143 0.71 -18.75 10.03
N SER A 144 1.85 -18.38 9.41
CA SER A 144 2.74 -19.23 8.61
C SER A 144 4.05 -19.53 9.32
#